data_AF-A0A660V242-F1
#
_entry.id   AF-A0A660V242-F1
#
_cell.length_a   1.000
_cell.length_b   1.000
_cell.length_c   1.000
_cell.angle_alpha   90.00
_cell.angle_beta   90.00
_cell.angle_gamma   90.00
#
_symmetry.space_group_name_H-M   'P 1'
#
loop_
_entity.id
_entity.type
_entity.pdbx_description
1 polymer ?
#
loop_
_entity_poly.entity_id
_entity_poly.type
_entity_poly.pdbx_seq_one_letter_code
_entity_poly.pdbx_strand_id
1 'polypeptide(L)'
;SQADFAPAGRSFLIGKGQDVTGILSREIMLAKGASDPAQPMTTVVLMGNLDTVDADLLAQRTGLEVQTAAPEKMLVAALVDDEDIASHELMIAYGAALAGRTRGHKTDFRRDFMPYQGRRKVVQSSLRLIGISLTILLVSLAIFFQLKTFRMRGYTRALNKKALTEYKAITFGKKPPRGMSVSSGLRREYKRAKQAEEGIGPGGDKSVPAKLTFFFEALTKTPKKVDVRVQQITITERSMKVKGDTNSRSGTMAFFNEIKKHPRISLGSERLTAGPDRRDIFDITLEPKKSEMKR
;
A
#
# COMPACT_ATOMS: atom_id res chain seq x y z
N SER A 1 41.09 10.85 -9.67
CA SER A 1 41.95 11.36 -10.75
C SER A 1 42.25 10.20 -11.68
N GLN A 2 41.66 10.19 -12.88
CA GLN A 2 42.09 9.27 -13.93
C GLN A 2 43.42 9.81 -14.46
N ALA A 3 44.52 9.14 -14.14
CA ALA A 3 45.75 9.35 -14.90
C ALA A 3 45.48 8.82 -16.31
N ASP A 4 45.60 9.70 -17.31
CA ASP A 4 45.64 9.31 -18.73
C ASP A 4 46.84 8.37 -18.91
N PHE A 5 46.61 7.07 -18.84
CA PHE A 5 47.63 6.08 -19.17
C PHE A 5 47.52 5.76 -20.65
N ALA A 6 47.89 6.73 -21.48
CA ALA A 6 48.38 6.37 -22.80
C ALA A 6 49.69 5.60 -22.59
N PRO A 7 49.85 4.37 -23.10
CA PRO A 7 51.16 3.74 -23.09
C PRO A 7 52.12 4.72 -23.78
N ALA A 8 53.21 5.08 -23.12
CA ALA A 8 54.24 5.95 -23.67
C ALA A 8 55.01 5.19 -24.77
N GLY A 9 54.32 4.87 -25.86
CA GLY A 9 54.85 4.20 -27.02
C GLY A 9 55.59 5.20 -27.88
N ARG A 10 56.87 4.92 -28.15
CA ARG A 10 57.64 5.62 -29.17
C ARG A 10 57.81 4.68 -30.36
N SER A 11 57.37 5.13 -31.52
CA SER A 11 57.60 4.45 -32.79
C SER A 11 58.68 5.20 -33.56
N PHE A 12 59.64 4.47 -34.11
CA PHE A 12 60.68 5.00 -34.98
C PHE A 12 60.86 4.06 -36.17
N LEU A 13 61.25 4.61 -37.32
CA LEU A 13 61.44 3.87 -38.56
C LEU A 13 62.92 3.53 -38.72
N ILE A 14 63.21 2.28 -39.04
CA ILE A 14 64.57 1.79 -39.31
C ILE A 14 64.68 1.51 -40.81
N GLY A 15 65.63 2.16 -41.48
CA GLY A 15 65.90 1.96 -42.91
C GLY A 15 66.71 0.68 -43.17
N LYS A 16 66.55 0.09 -44.37
CA LYS A 16 67.36 -1.07 -44.78
C LYS A 16 68.84 -0.70 -44.82
N GLY A 17 69.69 -1.42 -44.09
CA GLY A 17 71.14 -1.22 -44.03
C GLY A 17 71.67 -0.30 -42.93
N GLN A 18 70.82 0.17 -42.01
CA GLN A 18 71.23 0.95 -40.84
C GLN A 18 71.66 0.04 -39.67
N ASP A 19 72.57 0.52 -38.82
CA ASP A 19 72.93 -0.14 -37.55
C ASP A 19 71.75 -0.08 -36.57
N VAL A 20 70.97 -1.17 -36.55
CA VAL A 20 69.78 -1.35 -35.73
C VAL A 20 70.13 -1.24 -34.23
N THR A 21 71.25 -1.84 -33.83
CA THR A 21 71.72 -1.83 -32.43
C THR A 21 72.10 -0.43 -31.98
N GLY A 22 72.75 0.35 -32.84
CA GLY A 22 73.07 1.76 -32.60
C GLY A 22 71.82 2.62 -32.40
N ILE A 23 70.83 2.49 -33.28
CA ILE A 23 69.57 3.24 -33.19
C ILE A 23 68.79 2.85 -31.92
N LEU A 24 68.67 1.55 -31.64
CA LEU A 24 68.02 1.06 -30.43
C LEU A 24 68.69 1.59 -29.16
N SER A 25 70.02 1.58 -29.10
CA SER A 25 70.74 2.08 -27.93
C SER A 25 70.45 3.56 -27.65
N ARG A 26 70.34 4.39 -28.70
CA ARG A 26 69.99 5.81 -28.58
C ARG A 26 68.57 6.01 -28.07
N GLU A 27 67.61 5.31 -28.67
CA GLU A 27 66.20 5.44 -28.29
C GLU A 27 65.92 4.91 -26.89
N ILE A 28 66.56 3.80 -26.49
CA ILE A 28 66.47 3.26 -25.12
C ILE A 28 67.03 4.26 -24.11
N MET A 29 68.14 4.94 -24.41
CA MET A 29 68.69 5.96 -23.53
C MET A 29 67.79 7.20 -23.43
N LEU A 30 67.16 7.61 -24.53
CA LEU A 30 66.17 8.68 -24.51
C LEU A 30 64.92 8.30 -23.71
N ALA A 31 64.48 7.05 -23.80
CA ALA A 31 63.37 6.52 -22.99
C ALA A 31 63.73 6.44 -21.50
N LYS A 32 64.95 5.98 -21.18
CA LYS A 32 65.50 5.95 -19.81
C LYS A 32 65.56 7.36 -19.21
N GLY A 33 66.03 8.36 -19.98
CA GLY A 33 66.06 9.75 -19.54
C GLY A 33 64.69 10.39 -19.37
N ALA A 34 63.67 9.90 -20.07
CA ALA A 34 62.28 10.36 -19.96
C ALA A 34 61.46 9.58 -18.91
N SER A 35 62.02 8.53 -18.32
CA SER A 35 61.34 7.72 -17.29
C SER A 35 61.30 8.45 -15.94
N ASP A 36 60.30 8.15 -15.13
CA ASP A 36 60.12 8.74 -13.80
C ASP A 36 61.33 8.38 -12.91
N PRO A 37 62.05 9.36 -12.32
CA PRO A 37 63.18 9.09 -11.44
C PRO A 37 62.82 8.22 -10.22
N ALA A 38 61.54 8.13 -9.85
CA ALA A 38 61.08 7.24 -8.78
C ALA A 38 60.99 5.76 -9.20
N GLN A 39 60.96 5.46 -10.50
CA GLN A 39 60.89 4.10 -11.06
C GLN A 39 61.86 3.96 -12.25
N PRO A 40 63.17 3.86 -11.98
CA PRO A 40 64.16 3.78 -13.04
C PRO A 40 64.00 2.48 -13.85
N MET A 41 64.16 2.58 -15.16
CA MET A 41 64.23 1.40 -16.03
C MET A 41 65.47 0.58 -15.69
N THR A 42 65.28 -0.69 -15.32
CA THR A 42 66.36 -1.64 -14.97
C THR A 42 66.62 -2.68 -16.05
N THR A 43 65.57 -3.03 -16.81
CA THR A 43 65.58 -4.20 -17.69
C THR A 43 64.95 -3.84 -19.04
N VAL A 44 65.58 -4.29 -20.12
CA VAL A 44 65.07 -4.19 -21.49
C VAL A 44 64.76 -5.60 -21.96
N VAL A 45 63.52 -5.83 -22.37
CA VAL A 45 63.12 -7.11 -22.96
C VAL A 45 62.93 -6.91 -24.47
N LEU A 46 63.79 -7.56 -25.25
CA LEU A 46 63.72 -7.56 -26.71
C LEU A 46 62.79 -8.67 -27.18
N MET A 47 61.88 -8.36 -28.11
CA MET A 47 60.89 -9.29 -28.67
C MET A 47 60.76 -9.08 -30.19
N GLY A 48 60.47 -10.15 -30.95
CA GLY A 48 60.27 -10.10 -32.40
C GLY A 48 61.50 -10.57 -33.21
N ASN A 49 61.70 -10.00 -34.41
CA ASN A 49 62.85 -10.34 -35.25
C ASN A 49 64.12 -9.64 -34.72
N LEU A 50 65.03 -10.43 -34.14
CA LEU A 50 66.24 -9.97 -33.46
C LEU A 50 67.53 -10.29 -34.22
N ASP A 51 67.45 -10.83 -35.44
CA ASP A 51 68.61 -11.34 -36.20
C ASP A 51 69.66 -10.26 -36.53
N THR A 52 69.26 -8.99 -36.44
CA THR A 52 70.09 -7.82 -36.74
C THR A 52 70.50 -7.02 -35.49
N VAL A 53 70.13 -7.51 -34.29
CA VAL A 53 70.37 -6.82 -33.01
C VAL A 53 71.39 -7.59 -32.17
N ASP A 54 72.50 -6.94 -31.85
CA ASP A 54 73.49 -7.48 -30.92
C ASP A 54 73.12 -7.09 -29.47
N ALA A 55 72.59 -8.06 -28.73
CA ALA A 55 72.10 -7.87 -27.36
C ALA A 55 73.22 -7.54 -26.38
N ASP A 56 74.43 -8.07 -26.58
CA ASP A 56 75.57 -7.86 -25.69
C ASP A 56 76.13 -6.43 -25.87
N LEU A 57 76.27 -5.99 -27.12
CA LEU A 57 76.62 -4.60 -27.41
C LEU A 57 75.54 -3.62 -26.93
N LEU A 58 74.26 -4.00 -27.00
CA LEU A 58 73.17 -3.17 -26.51
C LEU A 58 73.20 -3.04 -24.98
N ALA A 59 73.45 -4.13 -24.25
CA ALA A 59 73.58 -4.14 -22.80
C ALA A 59 74.77 -3.27 -22.35
N GLN A 60 75.92 -3.42 -23.01
CA GLN A 60 77.11 -2.61 -22.73
C GLN A 60 76.87 -1.11 -22.98
N ARG A 61 76.17 -0.75 -24.07
CA ARG A 61 75.89 0.66 -24.40
C ARG A 61 74.84 1.29 -23.49
N THR A 62 73.83 0.53 -23.05
CA THR A 62 72.70 1.06 -22.26
C THR A 62 72.91 0.96 -20.74
N GLY A 63 73.81 0.08 -20.30
CA GLY A 63 74.00 -0.25 -18.88
C GLY A 63 72.74 -0.85 -18.24
N LEU A 64 71.87 -1.48 -19.05
CA LEU A 64 70.65 -2.13 -18.62
C LEU A 64 70.77 -3.64 -18.83
N GLU A 65 70.02 -4.41 -18.04
CA GLU A 65 69.93 -5.85 -18.26
C GLU A 65 69.08 -6.09 -19.51
N VAL A 66 69.70 -6.60 -20.57
CA VAL A 66 69.02 -6.92 -21.83
C VAL A 66 68.67 -8.40 -21.83
N GLN A 67 67.38 -8.70 -21.85
CA GLN A 67 66.85 -10.05 -21.96
C GLN A 67 66.19 -10.22 -23.33
N THR A 68 66.45 -11.33 -24.00
CA THR A 68 65.74 -11.72 -25.22
C THR A 68 64.59 -12.65 -24.82
N ALA A 69 63.36 -12.20 -25.03
CA ALA A 69 62.19 -13.03 -24.81
C ALA A 69 61.59 -13.39 -26.16
N ALA A 70 61.45 -14.70 -26.42
CA ALA A 70 60.72 -15.22 -27.56
C ALA A 70 59.41 -15.89 -27.08
N PRO A 71 58.45 -15.12 -26.54
CA PRO A 71 57.18 -15.67 -26.05
C PRO A 71 56.38 -16.38 -27.15
N GLU A 72 56.57 -15.98 -28.41
CA GLU A 72 56.09 -16.69 -29.60
C GLU A 72 56.51 -18.16 -29.62
N LYS A 73 57.73 -18.54 -29.25
CA LYS A 73 58.17 -19.94 -29.28
C LYS A 73 57.47 -20.83 -28.24
N MET A 74 57.07 -20.26 -27.10
CA MET A 74 56.24 -20.97 -26.11
C MET A 74 54.77 -21.06 -26.54
N LEU A 75 54.28 -20.10 -27.32
CA LEU A 75 52.91 -20.06 -27.85
C LEU A 75 52.73 -20.97 -29.08
N VAL A 76 53.74 -21.00 -29.95
CA VAL A 76 53.77 -21.77 -31.20
C VAL A 76 53.90 -23.27 -30.95
N ALA A 77 54.45 -23.73 -29.83
CA ALA A 77 54.45 -25.16 -29.48
C ALA A 77 53.02 -25.79 -29.42
N ALA A 78 51.98 -24.97 -29.32
CA ALA A 78 50.58 -25.39 -29.34
C ALA A 78 49.84 -25.09 -30.66
N LEU A 79 50.47 -24.37 -31.60
CA LEU A 79 49.92 -23.97 -32.89
C LEU A 79 50.74 -24.65 -33.98
N VAL A 80 50.11 -25.56 -34.72
CA VAL A 80 50.72 -26.34 -35.83
C VAL A 80 51.54 -25.40 -36.74
N ASP A 81 52.73 -25.86 -37.17
CA ASP A 81 53.72 -25.17 -38.02
C ASP A 81 53.09 -24.54 -39.27
N ASP A 82 52.50 -23.35 -39.11
CA ASP A 82 51.99 -22.51 -40.19
C ASP A 82 52.99 -21.35 -40.34
N GLU A 83 53.93 -21.50 -41.28
CA GLU A 83 55.07 -20.58 -41.49
C GLU A 83 54.64 -19.15 -41.89
N ASP A 84 53.36 -18.92 -42.17
CA ASP A 84 52.84 -17.66 -42.69
C ASP A 84 52.44 -16.63 -41.62
N ILE A 85 52.43 -16.98 -40.33
CA ILE A 85 52.01 -16.04 -39.28
C ILE A 85 53.22 -15.33 -38.68
N ALA A 86 53.32 -14.01 -38.90
CA ALA A 86 54.41 -13.22 -38.35
C ALA A 86 54.34 -13.16 -36.80
N SER A 87 55.47 -13.38 -36.12
CA SER A 87 55.57 -13.44 -34.65
C SER A 87 54.88 -12.30 -33.89
N HIS A 88 54.93 -11.08 -34.44
CA HIS A 88 54.34 -9.90 -33.81
C HIS A 88 52.80 -9.92 -33.83
N GLU A 89 52.18 -10.52 -34.86
CA GLU A 89 50.72 -10.66 -34.95
C GLU A 89 50.19 -11.63 -33.91
N LEU A 90 50.91 -12.74 -33.68
CA LEU A 90 50.61 -13.70 -32.61
C LEU A 90 50.67 -13.05 -31.23
N MET A 91 51.66 -12.19 -30.99
CA MET A 91 51.79 -11.48 -29.71
C MET A 91 50.68 -10.45 -29.50
N ILE A 92 50.25 -9.74 -30.55
CA ILE A 92 49.11 -8.83 -30.50
C ILE A 92 47.83 -9.61 -30.20
N ALA A 93 47.60 -10.73 -30.88
CA ALA A 93 46.43 -11.58 -30.69
C ALA A 93 46.40 -12.19 -29.27
N TYR A 94 47.55 -12.67 -28.78
CA TYR A 94 47.68 -13.20 -27.43
C TYR A 94 47.44 -12.12 -26.36
N GLY A 95 48.01 -10.93 -26.54
CA GLY A 95 47.76 -9.78 -25.66
C GLY A 95 46.28 -9.38 -25.62
N ALA A 96 45.62 -9.36 -26.79
CA ALA A 96 44.19 -9.09 -26.90
C ALA A 96 43.33 -10.17 -26.22
N ALA A 97 43.70 -11.45 -26.35
CA ALA A 97 43.01 -12.55 -25.69
C ALA A 97 43.18 -12.51 -24.15
N LEU A 98 44.38 -12.19 -23.67
CA LEU A 98 44.67 -12.03 -22.24
C LEU A 98 43.92 -10.85 -21.60
N ALA A 99 43.59 -9.81 -22.36
CA ALA A 99 42.77 -8.69 -21.87
C ALA A 99 41.39 -9.13 -21.36
N GLY A 100 40.89 -10.30 -21.80
CA GLY A 100 39.66 -10.89 -21.27
C GLY A 100 39.81 -11.49 -19.87
N ARG A 101 41.00 -12.01 -19.52
CA ARG A 101 41.27 -12.84 -18.35
C ARG A 101 41.97 -12.08 -17.21
N THR A 102 42.77 -11.07 -17.52
CA THR A 102 43.47 -10.28 -16.50
C THR A 102 42.55 -9.19 -15.92
N ARG A 103 42.67 -8.95 -14.60
CA ARG A 103 41.94 -7.87 -13.88
C ARG A 103 42.50 -6.47 -14.18
N GLY A 104 43.22 -6.31 -15.29
CA GLY A 104 43.81 -5.05 -15.74
C GLY A 104 42.75 -4.10 -16.31
N HIS A 105 43.12 -2.82 -16.45
CA HIS A 105 42.26 -1.85 -17.13
C HIS A 105 42.09 -2.22 -18.61
N LYS A 106 40.83 -2.32 -19.05
CA LYS A 106 40.46 -2.59 -20.44
C LYS A 106 40.38 -1.25 -21.18
N THR A 107 41.21 -1.05 -22.19
CA THR A 107 41.07 0.04 -23.15
C THR A 107 39.94 -0.31 -24.12
N ASP A 108 38.85 0.48 -24.07
CA ASP A 108 37.73 0.34 -25.00
C ASP A 108 37.79 1.49 -25.99
N PHE A 109 38.27 1.19 -27.20
CA PHE A 109 38.41 2.18 -28.26
C PHE A 109 37.10 2.93 -28.55
N ARG A 110 35.92 2.33 -28.31
CA ARG A 110 34.64 3.04 -28.49
C ARG A 110 34.41 4.11 -27.43
N ARG A 111 34.87 3.89 -26.21
CA ARG A 111 34.72 4.83 -25.10
C ARG A 111 35.76 5.94 -25.18
N ASP A 112 36.97 5.60 -25.60
CA ASP A 112 38.11 6.51 -25.61
C ASP A 112 38.14 7.37 -26.88
N PHE A 113 37.70 6.87 -28.04
CA PHE A 113 37.74 7.61 -29.32
C PHE A 113 36.38 8.09 -29.84
N MET A 114 35.25 7.70 -29.24
CA MET A 114 33.90 8.19 -29.62
C MET A 114 33.04 8.60 -28.41
N PRO A 115 33.45 9.63 -27.63
CA PRO A 115 32.83 9.98 -26.36
C PRO A 115 31.34 10.36 -26.48
N TYR A 116 30.93 10.99 -27.59
CA TYR A 116 29.54 11.42 -27.79
C TYR A 116 28.58 10.27 -28.11
N GLN A 117 29.01 9.27 -28.88
CA GLN A 117 28.18 8.12 -29.23
C GLN A 117 28.07 7.13 -28.07
N GLY A 118 29.16 6.93 -27.33
CA GLY A 118 29.17 6.11 -26.11
C GLY A 118 28.22 6.66 -25.05
N ARG A 119 28.29 7.97 -24.75
CA ARG A 119 27.40 8.60 -23.76
C ARG A 119 25.92 8.48 -24.12
N ARG A 120 25.55 8.71 -25.39
CA ARG A 120 24.15 8.60 -25.83
C ARG A 120 23.62 7.17 -25.68
N LYS A 121 24.41 6.17 -26.07
CA LYS A 121 24.03 4.75 -25.97
C LYS A 121 23.90 4.31 -24.50
N VAL A 122 24.81 4.77 -23.63
CA VAL A 122 24.74 4.51 -22.19
C VAL A 122 23.47 5.11 -21.61
N VAL A 123 23.18 6.39 -21.85
CA VAL A 123 21.95 7.05 -21.35
C VAL A 123 20.68 6.34 -21.84
N GLN A 124 20.62 5.96 -23.12
CA GLN A 124 19.47 5.26 -23.67
C GLN A 124 19.30 3.86 -23.04
N SER A 125 20.39 3.15 -22.82
CA SER A 125 20.37 1.84 -22.17
C SER A 125 19.94 1.94 -20.70
N SER A 126 20.43 2.95 -19.97
CA SER A 126 20.01 3.24 -18.60
C SER A 126 18.52 3.57 -18.53
N LEU A 127 18.00 4.39 -19.45
CA LEU A 127 16.60 4.76 -19.49
C LEU A 127 15.68 3.55 -19.73
N ARG A 128 16.11 2.64 -20.62
CA ARG A 128 15.38 1.37 -20.87
C ARG A 128 15.36 0.49 -19.62
N LEU A 129 16.48 0.35 -18.91
CA LEU A 129 16.55 -0.42 -17.66
C LEU A 129 15.65 0.18 -16.56
N ILE A 130 15.67 1.51 -16.41
CA ILE A 130 14.77 2.21 -15.46
C ILE A 130 13.31 1.98 -15.85
N GLY A 131 12.98 2.06 -17.14
CA GLY A 131 11.63 1.77 -17.65
C GLY A 131 11.18 0.35 -17.30
N ILE A 132 12.01 -0.65 -17.60
CA ILE A 132 11.72 -2.06 -17.26
C ILE A 132 11.54 -2.22 -15.74
N SER A 133 12.46 -1.66 -14.94
CA SER A 133 12.38 -1.70 -13.48
C SER A 133 11.08 -1.08 -12.94
N LEU A 134 10.68 0.07 -13.49
CA LEU A 134 9.46 0.77 -13.07
C LEU A 134 8.21 -0.04 -13.42
N THR A 135 8.17 -0.66 -14.61
CA THR A 135 7.04 -1.51 -15.01
C THR A 135 6.90 -2.72 -14.08
N ILE A 136 8.00 -3.38 -13.72
CA ILE A 136 7.98 -4.51 -12.77
C ILE A 136 7.46 -4.05 -11.41
N LEU A 137 7.89 -2.88 -10.93
CA LEU A 137 7.43 -2.33 -9.65
C LEU A 137 5.93 -2.02 -9.68
N LEU A 138 5.42 -1.40 -10.75
CA LEU A 138 4.00 -1.10 -10.90
C LEU A 138 3.14 -2.37 -11.00
N VAL A 139 3.61 -3.38 -11.75
CA VAL A 139 2.94 -4.68 -11.87
C VAL A 139 2.90 -5.38 -10.50
N SER A 140 4.00 -5.37 -9.75
CA SER A 140 4.05 -5.93 -8.41
C SER A 140 3.07 -5.25 -7.46
N LEU A 141 2.99 -3.91 -7.49
CA LEU A 141 2.03 -3.14 -6.72
C LEU A 141 0.58 -3.51 -7.07
N ALA A 142 0.28 -3.60 -8.38
CA ALA A 142 -1.05 -3.98 -8.86
C ALA A 142 -1.44 -5.38 -8.37
N ILE A 143 -0.53 -6.35 -8.46
CA ILE A 143 -0.75 -7.72 -7.96
C ILE A 143 -0.99 -7.71 -6.45
N PHE A 144 -0.20 -6.95 -5.68
CA PHE A 144 -0.38 -6.83 -4.24
C PHE A 144 -1.77 -6.29 -3.87
N PHE A 145 -2.21 -5.21 -4.53
CA PHE A 145 -3.56 -4.67 -4.32
C PHE A 145 -4.64 -5.66 -4.76
N GLN A 146 -4.48 -6.34 -5.89
CA GLN A 146 -5.42 -7.36 -6.36
C GLN A 146 -5.58 -8.49 -5.33
N LEU A 147 -4.47 -9.00 -4.80
CA LEU A 147 -4.45 -10.05 -3.76
C LEU A 147 -5.10 -9.58 -2.46
N LYS A 148 -4.80 -8.36 -2.01
CA LYS A 148 -5.40 -7.77 -0.80
C LYS A 148 -6.92 -7.65 -0.95
N THR A 149 -7.38 -7.16 -2.10
CA THR A 149 -8.80 -7.04 -2.42
C THR A 149 -9.47 -8.42 -2.47
N PHE A 150 -8.81 -9.42 -3.04
CA PHE A 150 -9.33 -10.79 -3.10
C PHE A 150 -9.49 -11.40 -1.70
N ARG A 151 -8.51 -11.23 -0.81
CA ARG A 151 -8.60 -11.66 0.60
C ARG A 151 -9.76 -10.98 1.33
N MET A 152 -9.93 -9.66 1.17
CA MET A 152 -11.06 -8.93 1.78
C MET A 152 -12.41 -9.39 1.22
N ARG A 153 -12.51 -9.67 -0.09
CA ARG A 153 -13.73 -10.23 -0.70
C ARG A 153 -14.07 -11.60 -0.10
N GLY A 154 -13.07 -12.43 0.18
CA GLY A 154 -13.26 -13.70 0.90
C GLY A 154 -13.83 -13.50 2.30
N TYR A 155 -13.22 -12.60 3.09
CA TYR A 155 -13.67 -12.31 4.46
C TYR A 155 -15.09 -11.74 4.51
N THR A 156 -15.41 -10.79 3.64
CA THR A 156 -16.75 -10.19 3.56
C THR A 156 -17.81 -11.20 3.12
N ARG A 157 -17.49 -12.13 2.20
CA ARG A 157 -18.39 -13.25 1.87
C ARG A 157 -18.64 -14.18 3.05
N ALA A 158 -17.59 -14.53 3.80
CA ALA A 158 -17.71 -15.38 4.98
C ALA A 158 -18.58 -14.70 6.07
N LEU A 159 -18.36 -13.41 6.34
CA LEU A 159 -19.18 -12.61 7.25
C LEU A 159 -20.63 -12.53 6.78
N ASN A 160 -20.88 -12.25 5.51
CA ASN A 160 -22.24 -12.20 4.97
C ASN A 160 -22.96 -13.54 5.09
N LYS A 161 -22.25 -14.66 4.88
CA LYS A 161 -22.82 -16.01 5.05
C LYS A 161 -23.21 -16.26 6.51
N LYS A 162 -22.34 -15.91 7.46
CA LYS A 162 -22.64 -16.03 8.90
C LYS A 162 -23.83 -15.16 9.30
N ALA A 163 -23.80 -13.87 8.95
CA ALA A 163 -24.87 -12.94 9.25
C ALA A 163 -26.21 -13.38 8.65
N LEU A 164 -26.21 -13.92 7.42
CA LEU A 164 -27.42 -14.42 6.76
C LEU A 164 -27.96 -15.68 7.47
N THR A 165 -27.08 -16.52 8.01
CA THR A 165 -27.46 -17.69 8.79
C THR A 165 -28.12 -17.27 10.11
N GLU A 166 -27.52 -16.32 10.82
CA GLU A 166 -28.09 -15.74 12.06
C GLU A 166 -29.43 -15.04 11.81
N TYR A 167 -29.53 -14.25 10.74
CA TYR A 167 -30.77 -13.60 10.36
C TYR A 167 -31.90 -14.61 10.09
N LYS A 168 -31.59 -15.69 9.37
CA LYS A 168 -32.56 -16.78 9.14
C LYS A 168 -32.97 -17.45 10.45
N ALA A 169 -32.06 -17.68 11.38
CA ALA A 169 -32.38 -18.26 12.67
C ALA A 169 -33.38 -17.39 13.46
N ILE A 170 -33.16 -16.06 13.46
CA ILE A 170 -34.02 -15.11 14.18
C ILE A 170 -35.37 -14.89 13.49
N THR A 171 -35.41 -14.93 12.16
CA THR A 171 -36.61 -14.61 11.37
C THR A 171 -37.38 -15.83 10.87
N PHE A 172 -37.18 -16.99 11.50
CA PHE A 172 -37.83 -18.26 11.14
C PHE A 172 -37.65 -18.62 9.65
N GLY A 173 -36.41 -18.50 9.15
CA GLY A 173 -36.03 -18.87 7.80
C GLY A 173 -36.31 -17.81 6.73
N LYS A 174 -36.86 -16.64 7.07
CA LYS A 174 -37.13 -15.58 6.10
C LYS A 174 -35.83 -15.00 5.54
N LYS A 175 -35.87 -14.63 4.26
CA LYS A 175 -34.77 -13.92 3.59
C LYS A 175 -34.95 -12.41 3.74
N PRO A 176 -33.85 -11.64 3.84
CA PRO A 176 -33.94 -10.19 3.89
C PRO A 176 -34.57 -9.64 2.59
N PRO A 177 -35.38 -8.57 2.66
CA PRO A 177 -35.95 -7.92 1.49
C PRO A 177 -34.88 -7.47 0.49
N ARG A 178 -35.21 -7.50 -0.81
CA ARG A 178 -34.29 -7.02 -1.87
C ARG A 178 -33.87 -5.58 -1.59
N GLY A 179 -32.57 -5.31 -1.63
CA GLY A 179 -31.98 -3.98 -1.37
C GLY A 179 -31.65 -3.67 0.10
N MET A 180 -32.02 -4.54 1.05
CA MET A 180 -31.68 -4.33 2.47
C MET A 180 -30.46 -5.16 2.87
N SER A 181 -29.52 -4.55 3.61
CA SER A 181 -28.41 -5.28 4.22
C SER A 181 -28.89 -6.17 5.37
N VAL A 182 -28.28 -7.35 5.51
CA VAL A 182 -28.62 -8.32 6.56
C VAL A 182 -28.52 -7.71 7.96
N SER A 183 -27.50 -6.88 8.19
CA SER A 183 -27.29 -6.17 9.45
C SER A 183 -28.39 -5.15 9.76
N SER A 184 -28.91 -4.45 8.76
CA SER A 184 -30.04 -3.53 8.92
C SER A 184 -31.32 -4.29 9.29
N GLY A 185 -31.56 -5.44 8.64
CA GLY A 185 -32.66 -6.35 8.97
C GLY A 185 -32.58 -6.85 10.41
N LEU A 186 -31.42 -7.35 10.82
CA LEU A 186 -31.16 -7.79 12.20
C LEU A 186 -31.42 -6.68 13.22
N ARG A 187 -30.95 -5.46 12.95
CA ARG A 187 -31.15 -4.30 13.84
C ARG A 187 -32.62 -3.93 13.99
N ARG A 188 -33.41 -4.06 12.92
CA ARG A 188 -34.86 -3.83 12.94
C ARG A 188 -35.57 -4.88 13.78
N GLU A 189 -35.22 -6.16 13.61
CA GLU A 189 -35.81 -7.24 14.41
C GLU A 189 -35.41 -7.13 15.88
N TYR A 190 -34.17 -6.75 16.19
CA TYR A 190 -33.75 -6.42 17.55
C TYR A 190 -34.59 -5.29 18.15
N LYS A 191 -34.82 -4.20 17.40
CA LYS A 191 -35.71 -3.12 17.86
C LYS A 191 -37.14 -3.59 18.08
N ARG A 192 -37.67 -4.47 17.21
CA ARG A 192 -39.01 -5.05 17.36
C ARG A 192 -39.10 -5.94 18.60
N ALA A 193 -38.13 -6.82 18.82
CA ALA A 193 -38.05 -7.68 19.99
C ALA A 193 -37.98 -6.83 21.27
N LYS A 194 -37.13 -5.80 21.29
CA LYS A 194 -37.02 -4.85 22.39
C LYS A 194 -38.31 -4.06 22.63
N GLN A 195 -39.00 -3.61 21.57
CA GLN A 195 -40.29 -2.93 21.69
C GLN A 195 -41.39 -3.86 22.22
N ALA A 196 -41.39 -5.13 21.81
CA ALA A 196 -42.30 -6.14 22.34
C ALA A 196 -42.03 -6.40 23.84
N GLU A 197 -40.76 -6.51 24.22
CA GLU A 197 -40.34 -6.66 25.63
C GLU A 197 -40.68 -5.41 26.47
N GLU A 198 -40.52 -4.21 25.92
CA GLU A 198 -40.91 -2.95 26.56
C GLU A 198 -42.43 -2.72 26.63
N GLY A 199 -43.24 -3.67 26.13
CA GLY A 199 -44.71 -3.66 26.15
C GLY A 199 -45.35 -2.75 25.10
N ILE A 200 -44.59 -2.31 24.10
CA ILE A 200 -45.06 -1.55 22.94
C ILE A 200 -45.43 -2.55 21.84
N GLY A 201 -46.54 -3.25 22.05
CA GLY A 201 -47.11 -4.25 21.14
C GLY A 201 -48.58 -4.52 21.48
N PRO A 202 -49.32 -5.26 20.63
CA PRO A 202 -50.71 -5.64 20.88
C PRO A 202 -50.77 -6.60 22.07
N GLY A 203 -50.86 -6.08 23.30
CA GLY A 203 -50.97 -6.88 24.53
C GLY A 203 -50.28 -6.31 25.78
N GLY A 204 -49.47 -5.25 25.68
CA GLY A 204 -48.81 -4.65 26.86
C GLY A 204 -49.64 -3.53 27.52
N ASP A 205 -49.34 -3.21 28.79
CA ASP A 205 -49.98 -2.10 29.54
C ASP A 205 -49.80 -0.71 28.89
N LYS A 206 -48.86 -0.58 27.93
CA LYS A 206 -48.65 0.64 27.13
C LYS A 206 -49.39 0.64 25.80
N SER A 207 -50.12 -0.43 25.47
CA SER A 207 -50.90 -0.54 24.25
C SER A 207 -52.10 0.40 24.25
N VAL A 208 -52.57 0.77 23.06
CA VAL A 208 -53.74 1.64 22.89
C VAL A 208 -55.00 1.08 23.58
N PRO A 209 -55.33 -0.23 23.45
CA PRO A 209 -56.48 -0.80 24.15
C PRO A 209 -56.34 -0.79 25.67
N ALA A 210 -55.14 -1.05 26.20
CA ALA A 210 -54.91 -1.04 27.65
C ALA A 210 -55.09 0.36 28.24
N LYS A 211 -54.53 1.41 27.60
CA LYS A 211 -54.70 2.80 28.05
C LYS A 211 -56.17 3.22 28.05
N LEU A 212 -56.93 2.84 27.03
CA LEU A 212 -58.37 3.11 26.97
C LEU A 212 -59.14 2.37 28.05
N THR A 213 -58.81 1.09 28.27
CA THR A 213 -59.44 0.28 29.31
C THR A 213 -59.23 0.88 30.70
N PHE A 214 -57.99 1.27 31.03
CA PHE A 214 -57.68 1.90 32.32
C PHE A 214 -58.37 3.26 32.48
N PHE A 215 -58.48 4.03 31.39
CA PHE A 215 -59.20 5.29 31.42
C PHE A 215 -60.71 5.09 31.64
N PHE A 216 -61.34 4.17 30.93
CA PHE A 216 -62.77 3.87 31.10
C PHE A 216 -63.08 3.22 32.46
N GLU A 217 -62.15 2.44 33.01
CA GLU A 217 -62.27 1.91 34.37
C GLU A 217 -62.27 3.05 35.41
N ALA A 218 -61.37 4.03 35.27
CA ALA A 218 -61.35 5.23 36.12
C ALA A 218 -62.61 6.09 35.94
N LEU A 219 -63.12 6.21 34.71
CA LEU A 219 -64.36 6.93 34.41
C LEU A 219 -65.57 6.24 35.07
N THR A 220 -65.65 4.92 35.01
CA THR A 220 -66.76 4.14 35.61
C THR A 220 -66.77 4.23 37.13
N LYS A 221 -65.60 4.38 37.76
CA LYS A 221 -65.45 4.57 39.22
C LYS A 221 -65.74 6.00 39.69
N THR A 222 -65.92 6.95 38.77
CA THR A 222 -66.25 8.34 39.11
C THR A 222 -67.68 8.42 39.68
N PRO A 223 -67.94 9.24 40.71
CA PRO A 223 -69.27 9.33 41.32
C PRO A 223 -70.34 9.71 40.29
N LYS A 224 -71.49 9.01 40.29
CA LYS A 224 -72.63 9.26 39.36
C LYS A 224 -73.18 10.70 39.37
N LYS A 225 -72.79 11.50 40.38
CA LYS A 225 -73.14 12.92 40.49
C LYS A 225 -72.28 13.84 39.59
N VAL A 226 -71.21 13.32 39.00
CA VAL A 226 -70.30 14.06 38.11
C VAL A 226 -70.62 13.69 36.66
N ASP A 227 -71.21 14.63 35.91
CA ASP A 227 -71.41 14.48 34.46
C ASP A 227 -70.11 14.85 33.74
N VAL A 228 -69.39 13.84 33.24
CA VAL A 228 -68.15 13.97 32.47
C VAL A 228 -68.45 13.75 31.00
N ARG A 229 -68.19 14.74 30.13
CA ARG A 229 -68.25 14.53 28.67
C ARG A 229 -66.86 14.63 28.07
N VAL A 230 -66.50 13.59 27.33
CA VAL A 230 -65.22 13.52 26.63
C VAL A 230 -65.41 14.03 25.21
N GLN A 231 -64.66 15.07 24.84
CA GLN A 231 -64.73 15.68 23.51
C GLN A 231 -63.68 15.09 22.58
N GLN A 232 -62.46 14.87 23.09
CA GLN A 232 -61.35 14.39 22.27
C GLN A 232 -60.41 13.52 23.10
N ILE A 233 -60.05 12.35 22.54
CA ILE A 233 -58.99 11.49 23.07
C ILE A 233 -57.89 11.40 22.00
N THR A 234 -56.69 11.85 22.33
CA THR A 234 -55.50 11.75 21.47
C THR A 234 -54.49 10.81 22.12
N ILE A 235 -54.22 9.69 21.46
CA ILE A 235 -53.37 8.62 22.00
C ILE A 235 -52.02 8.63 21.30
N THR A 236 -50.95 8.68 22.08
CA THR A 236 -49.57 8.53 21.60
C THR A 236 -48.93 7.27 22.19
N GLU A 237 -47.73 6.92 21.71
CA GLU A 237 -46.98 5.78 22.24
C GLU A 237 -46.72 5.91 23.75
N ARG A 238 -46.49 7.13 24.25
CA ARG A 238 -46.07 7.38 25.64
C ARG A 238 -47.20 7.85 26.55
N SER A 239 -48.12 8.65 26.04
CA SER A 239 -49.18 9.26 26.84
C SER A 239 -50.52 9.30 26.10
N MET A 240 -51.60 9.51 26.85
CA MET A 240 -52.94 9.74 26.34
C MET A 240 -53.39 11.12 26.78
N LYS A 241 -53.77 11.98 25.84
CA LYS A 241 -54.36 13.28 26.14
C LYS A 241 -55.88 13.19 26.03
N VAL A 242 -56.58 13.64 27.06
CA VAL A 242 -58.04 13.64 27.11
C VAL A 242 -58.51 15.07 27.32
N LYS A 243 -59.36 15.55 26.42
CA LYS A 243 -60.06 16.82 26.52
C LYS A 243 -61.54 16.57 26.72
N GLY A 244 -62.13 17.27 27.67
CA GLY A 244 -63.54 17.14 27.99
C GLY A 244 -64.03 18.24 28.90
N ASP A 245 -65.27 18.10 29.35
CA ASP A 245 -65.87 19.00 30.32
C ASP A 245 -66.57 18.24 31.47
N THR A 246 -66.70 18.89 32.61
CA THR A 246 -67.45 18.39 33.76
C THR A 246 -68.50 19.40 34.21
N ASN A 247 -69.48 18.94 35.00
CA ASN A 247 -70.56 19.80 35.51
C ASN A 247 -70.12 20.92 36.48
N SER A 248 -68.96 20.82 37.13
CA SER A 248 -68.48 21.81 38.09
C SER A 248 -67.02 21.54 38.47
N ARG A 249 -66.33 22.56 39.02
CA ARG A 249 -64.96 22.43 39.55
C ARG A 249 -64.80 21.32 40.58
N SER A 250 -65.80 21.16 41.45
CA SER A 250 -65.84 20.08 42.45
C SER A 250 -65.91 18.70 41.77
N GLY A 251 -66.71 18.59 40.70
CA GLY A 251 -66.79 17.40 39.86
C GLY A 251 -65.47 17.07 39.16
N THR A 252 -64.75 18.07 38.64
CA THR A 252 -63.44 17.87 38.00
C THR A 252 -62.40 17.34 38.98
N MET A 253 -62.38 17.88 40.21
CA MET A 253 -61.47 17.41 41.25
C MET A 253 -61.81 15.98 41.69
N ALA A 254 -63.10 15.63 41.80
CA ALA A 254 -63.53 14.27 42.09
C ALA A 254 -63.08 13.28 41.00
N PHE A 255 -63.23 13.66 39.73
CA PHE A 255 -62.76 12.87 38.58
C PHE A 255 -61.24 12.69 38.59
N PHE A 256 -60.47 13.76 38.84
CA PHE A 256 -59.00 13.68 38.90
C PHE A 256 -58.51 12.83 40.07
N ASN A 257 -59.21 12.88 41.21
CA ASN A 257 -58.89 12.04 42.36
C ASN A 257 -59.08 10.54 42.05
N GLU A 258 -60.12 10.17 41.32
CA GLU A 258 -60.32 8.77 40.90
C GLU A 258 -59.28 8.31 39.88
N ILE A 259 -58.86 9.18 38.96
CA ILE A 259 -57.73 8.90 38.06
C ILE A 259 -56.42 8.69 38.84
N LYS A 260 -56.13 9.54 39.84
CA LYS A 260 -54.91 9.44 40.66
C LYS A 260 -54.85 8.15 41.48
N LYS A 261 -56.01 7.67 41.94
CA LYS A 261 -56.16 6.40 42.69
C LYS A 261 -55.93 5.16 41.84
N HIS A 262 -56.01 5.25 40.51
CA HIS A 262 -55.88 4.07 39.65
C HIS A 262 -54.46 3.47 39.72
N PRO A 263 -54.31 2.13 39.84
CA PRO A 263 -53.02 1.49 40.08
C PRO A 263 -52.07 1.54 38.87
N ARG A 264 -52.61 1.65 37.64
CA ARG A 264 -51.83 1.54 36.38
C ARG A 264 -51.67 2.84 35.58
N ILE A 265 -52.29 3.94 35.99
CA ILE A 265 -52.17 5.24 35.31
C ILE A 265 -51.81 6.34 36.31
N SER A 266 -51.07 7.33 35.84
CA SER A 266 -50.72 8.56 36.56
C SER A 266 -51.14 9.78 35.75
N LEU A 267 -51.55 10.81 36.45
CA LEU A 267 -51.92 12.09 35.87
C LEU A 267 -50.64 12.93 35.73
N GLY A 268 -50.23 13.22 34.50
CA GLY A 268 -48.97 13.91 34.19
C GLY A 268 -49.11 15.43 34.14
N SER A 269 -50.05 15.94 33.34
CA SER A 269 -50.35 17.38 33.24
C SER A 269 -51.84 17.63 33.31
N GLU A 270 -52.25 18.65 34.05
CA GLU A 270 -53.64 19.07 34.21
C GLU A 270 -53.77 20.53 33.75
N ARG A 271 -54.72 20.81 32.86
CA ARG A 271 -55.14 22.17 32.51
C ARG A 271 -56.64 22.29 32.70
N LEU A 272 -57.04 23.37 33.37
CA LEU A 272 -58.42 23.67 33.69
C LEU A 272 -58.75 25.06 33.14
N THR A 273 -59.82 25.16 32.37
CA THR A 273 -60.33 26.41 31.83
C THR A 273 -61.81 26.49 32.15
N ALA A 274 -62.29 27.67 32.58
CA ALA A 274 -63.72 27.90 32.75
C ALA A 274 -64.40 27.86 31.37
N GLY A 275 -65.36 26.95 31.21
CA GLY A 275 -66.11 26.81 29.97
C GLY A 275 -67.39 27.66 29.95
N PRO A 276 -68.05 27.75 28.78
CA PRO A 276 -69.42 28.22 28.69
C PRO A 276 -70.36 27.34 29.55
N ASP A 277 -71.47 27.89 30.04
CA ASP A 277 -72.53 27.17 30.77
C ASP A 277 -72.16 26.62 32.16
N ARG A 278 -71.27 27.29 32.90
CA ARG A 278 -70.84 26.89 34.27
C ARG A 278 -70.20 25.50 34.35
N ARG A 279 -69.73 24.97 33.22
CA ARG A 279 -68.99 23.70 33.11
C ARG A 279 -67.50 23.97 33.04
N ASP A 280 -66.71 23.10 33.65
CA ASP A 280 -65.26 23.22 33.66
C ASP A 280 -64.65 22.37 32.55
N ILE A 281 -63.88 22.99 31.65
CA ILE A 281 -63.15 22.31 30.59
C ILE A 281 -61.82 21.81 31.15
N PHE A 282 -61.53 20.53 30.95
CA PHE A 282 -60.26 19.92 31.32
C PHE A 282 -59.48 19.44 30.10
N ASP A 283 -58.16 19.59 30.16
CA ASP A 283 -57.20 18.97 29.25
C ASP A 283 -56.14 18.27 30.10
N ILE A 284 -56.18 16.94 30.09
CA ILE A 284 -55.33 16.10 30.92
C ILE A 284 -54.42 15.21 30.09
N THR A 285 -53.19 15.02 30.55
CA THR A 285 -52.27 14.01 30.01
C THR A 285 -52.15 12.87 31.00
N LEU A 286 -52.55 11.67 30.57
CA LEU A 286 -52.42 10.41 31.28
C LEU A 286 -51.18 9.66 30.80
N GLU A 287 -50.39 9.17 31.77
CA GLU A 287 -49.23 8.34 31.50
C GLU A 287 -49.39 6.99 32.20
N PRO A 288 -49.01 5.87 31.58
CA PRO A 288 -49.00 4.59 32.27
C PRO A 288 -47.97 4.64 33.39
N LYS A 289 -48.37 4.27 34.61
CA LYS A 289 -47.42 4.11 35.72
C LYS A 289 -46.42 3.05 35.29
N LYS A 290 -45.12 3.32 35.47
CA LYS A 290 -44.11 2.28 35.30
C LYS A 290 -44.47 1.17 36.29
N SER A 291 -44.78 -0.02 35.78
CA SER A 291 -44.82 -1.18 36.65
C SER A 291 -43.42 -1.32 37.25
N GLU A 292 -43.29 -1.06 38.55
CA GLU A 292 -42.16 -1.58 39.29
C GLU A 292 -42.28 -3.10 39.22
N MET A 293 -41.68 -3.71 38.21
CA MET A 293 -41.26 -5.10 38.33
C MET A 293 -40.27 -5.12 39.49
N LYS A 294 -40.77 -5.42 40.69
CA LYS A 294 -39.92 -6.00 41.73
C LYS A 294 -39.24 -7.21 41.08
N ARG A 295 -37.93 -7.09 40.91
CA ARG A 295 -37.04 -8.20 40.57
C ARG A 295 -37.15 -9.30 41.61
#